data_AF-A0A0H5RBK0-F1
#
_entry.id   AF-A0A0H5RBK0-F1
#
_cell.length_a   1.000
_cell.length_b   1.000
_cell.length_c   1.000
_cell.angle_alpha   90.00
_cell.angle_beta   90.00
_cell.angle_gamma   90.00
#
_symmetry.space_group_name_H-M   'P 1'
#
loop_
_entity.id
_entity.type
_entity.pdbx_description
1 polymer ?
#
loop_
_entity_poly.entity_id
_entity_poly.type
_entity_poly.pdbx_seq_one_letter_code
_entity_poly.pdbx_strand_id
1 'polypeptide(L)'
;MIMSQYFEPAIKLENLTVTTREDWSRFLLLTDLFHIIGLHDVYQTSIFVCKNWLQSAESKPFWRSMCCALQNRMRLDLPDYIPSFKALYLRYYRNLILNPDAARGLENWDVRSGGSQICVEEQAIGADSIPFSLKACWVASYMWANVQQDVDLSDLDPLFLDSQPCLHLSFLFTSRNDQDVQIAIAIKFYDINLSTLSTSRSPIINYPASGKWRKWSWVERIPIGTRSLSFQWSGKDRQFWAGNYGPKLTHFDLRFRPCDSVIRSGIQDIDTVLVLPPLNNSKNLNK
;
A
#
# COMPACT_ATOMS: atom_id res chain seq x y z
N MET A 1 -10.75 -46.17 -15.67
CA MET A 1 -11.98 -46.49 -14.92
C MET A 1 -11.81 -45.88 -13.54
N ILE A 2 -12.22 -44.61 -13.41
CA ILE A 2 -12.00 -43.77 -12.23
C ILE A 2 -13.09 -44.12 -11.22
N MET A 3 -12.66 -44.53 -10.03
CA MET A 3 -13.49 -44.57 -8.83
C MET A 3 -13.77 -43.13 -8.41
N SER A 4 -15.02 -42.72 -8.63
CA SER A 4 -15.66 -41.59 -7.97
C SER A 4 -15.90 -41.89 -6.49
N GLN A 5 -16.03 -40.82 -5.72
CA GLN A 5 -16.66 -40.70 -4.38
C GLN A 5 -15.69 -40.49 -3.21
N TYR A 6 -15.30 -39.22 -3.04
CA TYR A 6 -15.58 -38.52 -1.79
C TYR A 6 -16.26 -37.20 -2.15
N PHE A 7 -17.58 -37.21 -2.01
CA PHE A 7 -18.40 -36.01 -1.83
C PHE A 7 -18.22 -35.58 -0.37
N GLU A 8 -17.90 -34.31 -0.15
CA GLU A 8 -18.63 -33.50 0.82
C GLU A 8 -18.69 -32.04 0.32
N PRO A 9 -19.79 -31.33 0.63
CA PRO A 9 -20.46 -30.47 -0.32
C PRO A 9 -20.16 -28.99 -0.07
N ALA A 10 -20.53 -28.19 -1.07
CA ALA A 10 -20.63 -26.75 -1.02
C ALA A 10 -21.09 -26.25 0.37
N ILE A 11 -20.33 -25.31 0.93
CA ILE A 11 -20.89 -24.37 1.91
C ILE A 11 -21.94 -23.57 1.12
N LYS A 12 -23.18 -24.03 1.21
CA LYS A 12 -24.37 -23.26 0.89
C LYS A 12 -24.35 -22.03 1.79
N LEU A 13 -23.94 -20.91 1.20
CA LEU A 13 -24.27 -19.56 1.68
C LEU A 13 -25.78 -19.36 1.48
N GLU A 14 -26.59 -20.09 2.24
CA GLU A 14 -28.03 -19.87 2.27
C GLU A 14 -28.28 -18.48 2.88
N ASN A 15 -28.88 -17.63 2.04
CA ASN A 15 -29.28 -16.22 2.25
C ASN A 15 -28.35 -15.11 1.72
N LEU A 16 -27.60 -15.37 0.66
CA LEU A 16 -27.39 -14.35 -0.39
C LEU A 16 -27.81 -14.94 -1.73
N THR A 17 -28.94 -14.49 -2.26
CA THR A 17 -29.29 -14.72 -3.67
C THR A 17 -28.35 -13.87 -4.53
N VAL A 18 -27.11 -14.35 -4.73
CA VAL A 18 -26.20 -13.88 -5.78
C VAL A 18 -26.49 -14.75 -7.00
N THR A 19 -27.32 -14.24 -7.90
CA THR A 19 -27.97 -15.06 -8.93
C THR A 19 -27.21 -15.16 -10.25
N THR A 20 -26.04 -14.55 -10.44
CA THR A 20 -25.31 -14.74 -11.71
C THR A 20 -23.79 -14.90 -11.56
N ARG A 21 -23.22 -15.67 -12.49
CA ARG A 21 -21.76 -15.84 -12.73
C ARG A 21 -21.07 -14.52 -13.12
N GLU A 22 -21.83 -13.53 -13.57
CA GLU A 22 -21.36 -12.16 -13.86
C GLU A 22 -21.04 -11.36 -12.60
N ASP A 23 -21.67 -11.66 -11.46
CA ASP A 23 -21.37 -10.99 -10.20
C ASP A 23 -19.96 -11.38 -9.71
N TRP A 24 -19.59 -12.65 -9.84
CA TRP A 24 -18.26 -13.14 -9.44
C TRP A 24 -17.11 -12.59 -10.31
N SER A 25 -17.32 -12.41 -11.62
CA SER A 25 -16.31 -11.80 -12.49
C SER A 25 -16.14 -10.29 -12.23
N ARG A 26 -17.21 -9.59 -11.84
CA ARG A 26 -17.14 -8.20 -11.35
C ARG A 26 -16.42 -8.10 -10.00
N PHE A 27 -16.63 -9.06 -9.11
CA PHE A 27 -15.89 -9.19 -7.85
C PHE A 27 -14.39 -9.43 -8.05
N LEU A 28 -14.00 -10.19 -9.08
CA LEU A 28 -12.59 -10.43 -9.41
C LEU A 28 -11.91 -9.21 -10.05
N LEU A 29 -12.62 -8.47 -10.91
CA LEU A 29 -12.13 -7.18 -11.44
C LEU A 29 -11.88 -6.16 -10.33
N LEU A 30 -12.72 -6.15 -9.30
CA LEU A 30 -12.50 -5.35 -8.10
C LEU A 30 -11.22 -5.83 -7.36
N THR A 31 -10.96 -7.15 -7.29
CA THR A 31 -9.71 -7.69 -6.72
C THR A 31 -8.43 -7.28 -7.42
N ASP A 32 -8.49 -7.14 -8.73
CA ASP A 32 -7.33 -6.70 -9.52
C ASP A 32 -7.10 -5.19 -9.40
N LEU A 33 -8.18 -4.39 -9.33
CA LEU A 33 -8.12 -2.95 -9.03
C LEU A 33 -7.63 -2.66 -7.58
N PHE A 34 -7.88 -3.56 -6.62
CA PHE A 34 -7.52 -3.35 -5.20
C PHE A 34 -6.02 -3.22 -4.94
N HIS A 35 -5.17 -3.86 -5.75
CA HIS A 35 -3.72 -3.77 -5.60
C HIS A 35 -3.16 -2.40 -6.00
N ILE A 36 -3.91 -1.65 -6.80
CA ILE A 36 -3.49 -0.37 -7.39
C ILE A 36 -4.12 0.80 -6.63
N ILE A 37 -5.42 0.72 -6.32
CA ILE A 37 -6.23 1.86 -5.85
C ILE A 37 -6.50 1.79 -4.33
N GLY A 38 -6.31 0.63 -3.69
CA GLY A 38 -6.56 0.47 -2.25
C GLY A 38 -8.05 0.39 -1.88
N LEU A 39 -8.36 -0.37 -0.83
CA LEU A 39 -9.75 -0.72 -0.49
C LEU A 39 -10.62 0.46 -0.03
N HIS A 40 -10.00 1.47 0.57
CA HIS A 40 -10.71 2.70 0.94
C HIS A 40 -11.31 3.36 -0.30
N ASP A 41 -10.51 3.50 -1.35
CA ASP A 41 -10.91 4.20 -2.57
C ASP A 41 -11.89 3.37 -3.39
N VAL A 42 -11.81 2.04 -3.33
CA VAL A 42 -12.85 1.20 -3.93
C VAL A 42 -14.17 1.27 -3.17
N TYR A 43 -14.15 1.32 -1.83
CA TYR A 43 -15.37 1.57 -1.07
C TYR A 43 -15.97 2.94 -1.44
N GLN A 44 -15.17 4.00 -1.43
CA GLN A 44 -15.60 5.34 -1.83
C GLN A 44 -16.17 5.36 -3.25
N THR A 45 -15.53 4.68 -4.20
CA THR A 45 -16.05 4.60 -5.57
C THR A 45 -17.38 3.85 -5.59
N SER A 46 -17.46 2.71 -4.89
CA SER A 46 -18.63 1.81 -4.93
C SER A 46 -19.91 2.46 -4.41
N ILE A 47 -19.81 3.32 -3.40
CA ILE A 47 -20.98 4.02 -2.85
C ILE A 47 -21.60 5.04 -3.82
N PHE A 48 -20.84 5.49 -4.83
CA PHE A 48 -21.30 6.47 -5.84
C PHE A 48 -21.71 5.85 -7.19
N VAL A 49 -21.54 4.53 -7.39
CA VAL A 49 -21.91 3.87 -8.67
C VAL A 49 -23.41 3.62 -8.77
N CYS A 50 -23.97 2.77 -7.91
CA CYS A 50 -25.40 2.46 -7.86
C CYS A 50 -25.81 1.80 -6.54
N LYS A 51 -27.13 1.68 -6.30
CA LYS A 51 -27.69 1.10 -5.07
C LYS A 51 -27.19 -0.33 -4.79
N ASN A 52 -27.02 -1.15 -5.82
CA ASN A 52 -26.52 -2.52 -5.66
C ASN A 52 -25.07 -2.54 -5.17
N TRP A 53 -24.23 -1.66 -5.70
CA TRP A 53 -22.83 -1.55 -5.28
C TRP A 53 -22.70 -1.03 -3.86
N LEU A 54 -23.50 -0.03 -3.49
CA LEU A 54 -23.61 0.43 -2.12
C LEU A 54 -24.03 -0.71 -1.19
N GLN A 55 -25.08 -1.46 -1.55
CA GLN A 55 -25.55 -2.59 -0.73
C GLN A 55 -24.47 -3.67 -0.56
N SER A 56 -23.73 -4.01 -1.62
CA SER A 56 -22.61 -4.94 -1.52
C SER A 56 -21.48 -4.40 -0.64
N ALA A 57 -21.11 -3.12 -0.81
CA ALA A 57 -20.07 -2.45 -0.04
C ALA A 57 -20.44 -2.23 1.44
N GLU A 58 -21.72 -2.25 1.79
CA GLU A 58 -22.21 -2.26 3.18
C GLU A 58 -22.31 -3.68 3.77
N SER A 59 -22.22 -4.72 2.96
CA SER A 59 -22.49 -6.08 3.40
C SER A 59 -21.31 -6.71 4.17
N LYS A 60 -21.59 -7.36 5.31
CA LYS A 60 -20.61 -8.16 6.05
C LYS A 60 -19.93 -9.26 5.19
N PRO A 61 -20.66 -10.00 4.32
CA PRO A 61 -20.07 -11.01 3.44
C PRO A 61 -19.01 -10.45 2.48
N PHE A 62 -19.22 -9.26 1.94
CA PHE A 62 -18.23 -8.58 1.09
C PHE A 62 -16.91 -8.40 1.83
N TRP A 63 -16.95 -7.73 2.98
CA TRP A 63 -15.74 -7.44 3.76
C TRP A 63 -15.07 -8.69 4.32
N ARG A 64 -15.85 -9.72 4.68
CA ARG A 64 -15.29 -11.02 5.10
C ARG A 64 -14.56 -11.71 3.95
N SER A 65 -15.14 -11.74 2.76
CA SER A 65 -14.50 -12.31 1.57
C SER A 65 -13.23 -11.54 1.21
N MET A 66 -13.24 -10.21 1.34
CA MET A 66 -12.03 -9.38 1.19
C MET A 66 -10.96 -9.70 2.22
N CYS A 67 -11.36 -9.92 3.49
CA CYS A 67 -10.50 -10.38 4.57
C CYS A 67 -9.80 -11.68 4.21
N CYS A 68 -10.56 -12.68 3.80
CA CYS A 68 -10.00 -13.95 3.40
C CYS A 68 -9.12 -13.83 2.16
N ALA A 69 -9.53 -13.09 1.12
CA ALA A 69 -8.74 -12.95 -0.11
C ALA A 69 -7.34 -12.36 0.13
N LEU A 70 -7.25 -11.30 0.93
CA LEU A 70 -5.96 -10.64 1.22
C LEU A 70 -5.08 -11.41 2.21
N GLN A 71 -5.62 -12.39 2.92
CA GLN A 71 -4.89 -13.23 3.87
C GLN A 71 -4.75 -14.66 3.38
N ASN A 72 -4.58 -14.85 2.07
CA ASN A 72 -4.39 -16.17 1.45
C ASN A 72 -5.46 -17.20 1.86
N ARG A 73 -6.70 -16.74 2.01
CA ARG A 73 -7.89 -17.51 2.40
C ARG A 73 -7.83 -18.11 3.82
N MET A 74 -7.04 -17.54 4.72
CA MET A 74 -7.11 -17.88 6.13
C MET A 74 -8.49 -17.57 6.72
N ARG A 75 -8.96 -18.45 7.59
CA ARG A 75 -10.17 -18.22 8.40
C ARG A 75 -9.82 -17.17 9.45
N LEU A 76 -10.44 -16.00 9.31
CA LEU A 76 -10.23 -14.87 10.20
C LEU A 76 -11.32 -14.84 11.26
N ASP A 77 -10.89 -14.95 12.51
CA ASP A 77 -11.65 -14.46 13.64
C ASP A 77 -11.21 -13.01 13.89
N LEU A 78 -12.19 -12.12 13.99
CA LEU A 78 -11.91 -10.73 14.35
C LEU A 78 -11.59 -10.68 15.84
N PRO A 79 -10.52 -9.99 16.25
CA PRO A 79 -10.33 -9.66 17.65
C PRO A 79 -11.53 -8.88 18.19
N ASP A 80 -11.89 -9.07 19.45
CA ASP A 80 -13.09 -8.46 20.07
C ASP A 80 -13.08 -6.92 20.00
N TYR A 81 -11.89 -6.31 19.98
CA TYR A 81 -11.72 -4.87 19.84
C TYR A 81 -11.93 -4.34 18.41
N ILE A 82 -12.15 -5.21 17.42
CA ILE A 82 -12.41 -4.83 16.03
C ILE A 82 -13.89 -5.09 15.70
N PRO A 83 -14.70 -4.03 15.53
CA PRO A 83 -16.16 -4.15 15.52
C PRO A 83 -16.72 -4.84 14.26
N SER A 84 -15.98 -4.84 13.15
CA SER A 84 -16.38 -5.53 11.90
C SER A 84 -15.21 -5.68 10.93
N PHE A 85 -15.35 -6.57 9.95
CA PHE A 85 -14.40 -6.69 8.83
C PHE A 85 -14.32 -5.40 8.00
N LYS A 86 -15.43 -4.65 7.92
CA LYS A 86 -15.46 -3.31 7.29
C LYS A 86 -14.56 -2.35 8.05
N ALA A 87 -14.69 -2.29 9.39
CA ALA A 87 -13.86 -1.45 10.23
C ALA A 87 -12.38 -1.86 10.17
N LEU A 88 -12.08 -3.16 10.22
CA LEU A 88 -10.72 -3.67 10.05
C LEU A 88 -10.04 -3.04 8.82
N TYR A 89 -10.72 -3.03 7.69
CA TYR A 89 -10.13 -2.49 6.46
C TYR A 89 -10.14 -0.98 6.36
N LEU A 90 -11.30 -0.36 6.55
CA LEU A 90 -11.46 1.08 6.33
C LEU A 90 -10.78 1.91 7.41
N ARG A 91 -10.61 1.36 8.62
CA ARG A 91 -9.96 2.05 9.74
C ARG A 91 -8.55 1.52 9.97
N TYR A 92 -8.39 0.22 10.23
CA TYR A 92 -7.09 -0.31 10.68
C TYR A 92 -6.10 -0.54 9.52
N TYR A 93 -6.56 -0.87 8.31
CA TYR A 93 -5.70 -1.13 7.14
C TYR A 93 -5.81 -0.04 6.04
N ARG A 94 -6.20 1.17 6.43
CA ARG A 94 -6.20 2.36 5.55
C ARG A 94 -4.77 2.82 5.25
N ASN A 95 -4.61 3.59 4.17
CA ASN A 95 -3.37 4.34 3.97
C ASN A 95 -3.28 5.43 5.04
N LEU A 96 -2.17 5.46 5.75
CA LEU A 96 -1.86 6.42 6.79
C LEU A 96 -1.25 7.70 6.23
N ILE A 97 -0.78 7.69 4.97
CA ILE A 97 -0.23 8.86 4.30
C ILE A 97 -1.34 9.73 3.70
N LEU A 98 -1.34 10.99 4.07
CA LEU A 98 -2.12 12.05 3.46
C LEU A 98 -1.36 12.62 2.26
N ASN A 99 -2.10 12.95 1.19
CA ASN A 99 -1.53 13.45 -0.07
C ASN A 99 -0.39 12.53 -0.57
N PRO A 100 -0.69 11.25 -0.86
CA PRO A 100 0.34 10.25 -1.16
C PRO A 100 0.94 10.35 -2.56
N ASP A 101 0.33 11.11 -3.46
CA ASP A 101 0.60 11.11 -4.90
C ASP A 101 0.95 12.50 -5.47
N ALA A 102 1.28 13.45 -4.60
CA ALA A 102 1.59 14.84 -4.94
C ALA A 102 0.43 15.61 -5.63
N ALA A 103 -0.79 15.06 -5.69
CA ALA A 103 -1.91 15.73 -6.36
C ALA A 103 -2.28 17.08 -5.71
N ARG A 104 -1.99 17.23 -4.42
CA ARG A 104 -2.14 18.49 -3.66
C ARG A 104 -0.79 19.13 -3.33
N GLY A 105 0.20 18.88 -4.18
CA GLY A 105 1.56 19.37 -4.03
C GLY A 105 2.24 18.85 -2.75
N LEU A 106 2.64 19.75 -1.85
CA LEU A 106 3.31 19.43 -0.58
C LEU A 106 2.37 19.54 0.64
N GLU A 107 1.06 19.64 0.43
CA GLU A 107 0.10 19.71 1.53
C GLU A 107 0.22 18.49 2.45
N ASN A 108 0.19 18.71 3.77
CA ASN A 108 0.37 17.69 4.82
C ASN A 108 1.79 17.09 4.94
N TRP A 109 2.79 17.73 4.33
CA TRP A 109 4.20 17.35 4.50
C TRP A 109 4.99 18.51 5.13
N ASP A 110 5.79 18.21 6.17
CA ASP A 110 6.85 19.11 6.65
C ASP A 110 8.09 18.87 5.78
N VAL A 111 8.56 19.93 5.12
CA VAL A 111 9.61 19.84 4.09
C VAL A 111 10.76 20.76 4.45
N ARG A 112 11.92 20.16 4.68
CA ARG A 112 13.20 20.85 4.81
C ARG A 112 14.08 20.43 3.65
N SER A 113 14.03 21.19 2.57
CA SER A 113 14.76 20.81 1.37
C SER A 113 16.25 21.16 1.45
N GLY A 114 17.08 20.30 0.86
CA GLY A 114 18.41 20.67 0.41
C GLY A 114 18.39 21.13 -1.06
N GLY A 115 19.43 21.83 -1.49
CA GLY A 115 19.62 22.20 -2.90
C GLY A 115 18.55 23.14 -3.44
N SER A 116 18.06 22.88 -4.66
CA SER A 116 17.07 23.69 -5.39
C SER A 116 15.61 23.48 -4.93
N GLN A 117 15.41 23.00 -3.70
CA GLN A 117 14.12 22.63 -3.13
C GLN A 117 13.49 21.39 -3.75
N ILE A 118 12.54 20.77 -3.04
CA ILE A 118 11.67 19.77 -3.66
C ILE A 118 10.60 20.48 -4.45
N CYS A 119 10.29 19.98 -5.65
CA CYS A 119 9.16 20.48 -6.43
C CYS A 119 8.22 19.35 -6.85
N VAL A 120 7.10 19.76 -7.44
CA VAL A 120 6.04 18.88 -7.94
C VAL A 120 6.04 18.98 -9.45
N GLU A 121 6.00 17.84 -10.12
CA GLU A 121 5.92 17.75 -11.56
C GLU A 121 4.64 17.03 -11.98
N GLU A 122 3.86 17.64 -12.88
CA GLU A 122 2.68 16.99 -13.49
C GLU A 122 3.07 16.04 -14.63
N GLN A 123 4.25 16.26 -15.21
CA GLN A 123 4.87 15.41 -16.22
C GLN A 123 6.28 15.08 -15.72
N ALA A 124 6.61 13.80 -15.60
CA ALA A 124 7.91 13.36 -15.08
C ALA A 124 9.05 13.74 -16.04
N ILE A 125 9.64 14.92 -15.84
CA ILE A 125 10.59 15.53 -16.78
C ILE A 125 11.86 14.67 -16.86
N GLY A 126 12.17 14.18 -18.07
CA GLY A 126 13.34 13.33 -18.33
C GLY A 126 13.18 11.88 -17.90
N ALA A 127 11.95 11.42 -17.65
CA ALA A 127 11.59 10.04 -17.35
C ALA A 127 10.33 9.63 -18.16
N ASP A 128 9.94 8.37 -18.05
CA ASP A 128 8.70 7.87 -18.63
C ASP A 128 7.48 8.53 -17.95
N SER A 129 6.34 8.53 -18.66
CA SER A 129 5.09 9.09 -18.14
C SER A 129 4.68 8.46 -16.81
N ILE A 130 4.09 9.27 -15.92
CA ILE A 130 3.67 8.83 -14.60
C ILE A 130 2.63 7.69 -14.76
N PRO A 131 2.82 6.53 -14.09
CA PRO A 131 1.97 5.36 -14.29
C PRO A 131 0.57 5.53 -13.66
N PHE A 132 -0.35 4.62 -14.01
CA PHE A 132 -1.67 4.46 -13.39
C PHE A 132 -2.59 5.70 -13.43
N SER A 133 -2.40 6.57 -14.41
CA SER A 133 -3.15 7.83 -14.53
C SER A 133 -2.95 8.82 -13.36
N LEU A 134 -1.94 8.59 -12.52
CA LEU A 134 -1.52 9.54 -11.49
C LEU A 134 -1.09 10.86 -12.17
N LYS A 135 -1.38 11.97 -11.50
CA LYS A 135 -1.27 13.31 -12.11
C LYS A 135 0.01 14.05 -11.77
N ALA A 136 0.70 13.62 -10.72
CA ALA A 136 1.87 14.32 -10.24
C ALA A 136 2.87 13.38 -9.55
N CYS A 137 4.09 13.87 -9.41
CA CYS A 137 5.12 13.30 -8.56
C CYS A 137 5.93 14.42 -7.89
N TRP A 138 6.56 14.10 -6.76
CA TRP A 138 7.60 14.95 -6.20
C TRP A 138 8.92 14.65 -6.88
N VAL A 139 9.76 15.66 -7.04
CA VAL A 139 11.15 15.51 -7.48
C VAL A 139 12.08 16.19 -6.50
N ALA A 140 13.11 15.47 -6.07
CA ALA A 140 14.14 15.98 -5.20
C ALA A 140 15.30 16.61 -5.99
N SER A 141 16.16 17.32 -5.29
CA SER A 141 17.28 18.07 -5.86
C SER A 141 18.60 17.28 -5.71
N TYR A 142 19.73 17.97 -5.66
CA TYR A 142 21.08 17.41 -5.60
C TYR A 142 21.65 17.24 -4.18
N MET A 143 20.91 17.70 -3.16
CA MET A 143 21.24 17.51 -1.75
C MET A 143 20.10 16.76 -1.07
N TRP A 144 20.45 15.99 -0.03
CA TRP A 144 19.46 15.32 0.80
C TRP A 144 18.47 16.35 1.38
N ALA A 145 17.18 16.05 1.26
CA ALA A 145 16.10 16.78 1.91
C ALA A 145 15.60 16.04 3.15
N ASN A 146 14.71 16.62 3.93
CA ASN A 146 13.90 15.89 4.89
C ASN A 146 12.44 16.19 4.60
N VAL A 147 11.70 15.17 4.20
CA VAL A 147 10.27 15.26 3.93
C VAL A 147 9.57 14.35 4.91
N GLN A 148 8.74 14.92 5.77
CA GLN A 148 8.19 14.26 6.93
C GLN A 148 6.67 14.41 6.97
N GLN A 149 6.00 13.35 7.40
CA GLN A 149 4.61 13.39 7.82
C GLN A 149 4.46 12.64 9.14
N ASP A 150 3.95 13.35 10.15
CA ASP A 150 3.63 12.75 11.43
C ASP A 150 2.21 12.19 11.37
N VAL A 151 2.07 10.94 11.82
CA VAL A 151 0.84 10.15 11.76
C VAL A 151 0.40 9.87 13.18
N ASP A 152 -0.76 10.41 13.53
CA ASP A 152 -1.46 10.06 14.76
C ASP A 152 -2.22 8.73 14.59
N LEU A 153 -2.07 7.83 15.56
CA LEU A 153 -2.76 6.54 15.62
C LEU A 153 -3.74 6.47 16.80
N SER A 154 -4.06 7.60 17.43
CA SER A 154 -5.02 7.70 18.54
C SER A 154 -6.42 7.20 18.17
N ASP A 155 -6.75 7.19 16.87
CA ASP A 155 -7.97 6.61 16.35
C ASP A 155 -7.92 5.08 16.23
N LEU A 156 -6.83 4.41 16.56
CA LEU A 156 -6.75 2.94 16.55
C LEU A 156 -6.81 2.37 17.96
N ASP A 157 -7.28 1.13 18.08
CA ASP A 157 -7.34 0.46 19.37
C ASP A 157 -5.92 0.17 19.91
N PRO A 158 -5.59 0.54 21.16
CA PRO A 158 -4.28 0.27 21.75
C PRO A 158 -3.89 -1.22 21.73
N LEU A 159 -4.84 -2.14 21.93
CA LEU A 159 -4.58 -3.59 21.89
C LEU A 159 -4.17 -4.04 20.48
N PHE A 160 -4.74 -3.42 19.44
CA PHE A 160 -4.29 -3.67 18.07
C PHE A 160 -2.84 -3.24 17.90
N LEU A 161 -2.47 -2.03 18.33
CA LEU A 161 -1.11 -1.52 18.20
C LEU A 161 -0.12 -2.35 19.04
N ASP A 162 -0.51 -2.73 20.25
CA ASP A 162 0.31 -3.52 21.16
C ASP A 162 0.43 -5.00 20.75
N SER A 163 -0.43 -5.50 19.85
CA SER A 163 -0.23 -6.78 19.16
C SER A 163 0.91 -6.75 18.11
N GLN A 164 1.54 -5.58 17.93
CA GLN A 164 2.66 -5.36 17.02
C GLN A 164 2.36 -5.75 15.57
N PRO A 165 1.34 -5.15 14.93
CA PRO A 165 1.01 -5.38 13.54
C PRO A 165 2.17 -4.96 12.64
N CYS A 166 2.23 -5.56 11.45
CA CYS A 166 3.24 -5.22 10.48
C CYS A 166 2.76 -4.00 9.67
N LEU A 167 3.63 -3.01 9.58
CA LEU A 167 3.45 -1.78 8.82
C LEU A 167 4.11 -1.98 7.45
N HIS A 168 3.30 -1.95 6.41
CA HIS A 168 3.73 -2.12 5.03
C HIS A 168 3.80 -0.75 4.36
N LEU A 169 5.00 -0.38 3.90
CA LEU A 169 5.25 0.78 3.07
C LEU A 169 5.45 0.34 1.62
N SER A 170 4.85 1.05 0.67
CA SER A 170 5.29 1.01 -0.72
C SER A 170 5.16 2.37 -1.39
N PHE A 171 5.92 2.58 -2.46
CA PHE A 171 5.80 3.78 -3.29
C PHE A 171 6.34 3.53 -4.69
N LEU A 172 6.00 4.42 -5.60
CA LEU A 172 6.53 4.45 -6.95
C LEU A 172 7.66 5.48 -7.03
N PHE A 173 8.73 5.13 -7.72
CA PHE A 173 9.85 6.02 -7.91
C PHE A 173 10.52 5.81 -9.26
N THR A 174 11.27 6.83 -9.70
CA THR A 174 12.15 6.73 -10.86
C THR A 174 13.32 7.72 -10.76
N SER A 175 14.29 7.52 -11.63
CA SER A 175 15.36 8.46 -11.96
C SER A 175 15.04 9.16 -13.28
N ARG A 176 15.85 10.14 -13.68
CA ARG A 176 15.88 10.56 -15.07
C ARG A 176 16.65 9.56 -15.93
N ASN A 177 16.53 9.69 -17.26
CA ASN A 177 17.29 8.90 -18.23
C ASN A 177 18.81 9.16 -18.19
N ASP A 178 19.23 10.26 -17.58
CA ASP A 178 20.60 10.77 -17.61
C ASP A 178 21.24 10.89 -16.21
N GLN A 179 20.54 10.56 -15.13
CA GLN A 179 21.00 10.77 -13.75
C GLN A 179 20.72 9.59 -12.82
N ASP A 180 21.77 9.15 -12.13
CA ASP A 180 21.63 8.22 -11.01
C ASP A 180 21.11 8.95 -9.77
N VAL A 181 20.32 8.24 -8.96
CA VAL A 181 19.67 8.80 -7.79
C VAL A 181 19.82 7.91 -6.56
N GLN A 182 19.70 8.54 -5.38
CA GLN A 182 19.64 7.87 -4.10
C GLN A 182 18.37 8.26 -3.36
N ILE A 183 17.74 7.29 -2.70
CA ILE A 183 16.56 7.49 -1.84
C ILE A 183 16.84 6.86 -0.47
N ALA A 184 16.43 7.53 0.59
CA ALA A 184 16.49 7.02 1.96
C ALA A 184 15.14 7.20 2.65
N ILE A 185 14.71 6.17 3.38
CA ILE A 185 13.46 6.16 4.13
C ILE A 185 13.74 5.91 5.61
N ALA A 186 13.00 6.59 6.48
CA ALA A 186 12.98 6.32 7.90
C ALA A 186 11.56 6.36 8.47
N ILE A 187 11.31 5.53 9.49
CA ILE A 187 10.08 5.56 10.29
C ILE A 187 10.50 5.64 11.74
N LYS A 188 10.04 6.67 12.44
CA LYS A 188 10.22 6.82 13.89
C LYS A 188 8.93 6.48 14.60
N PHE A 189 9.01 5.70 15.65
CA PHE A 189 7.86 5.29 16.45
C PHE A 189 7.89 5.98 17.80
N TYR A 190 6.72 6.44 18.26
CA TYR A 190 6.59 7.18 19.51
C TYR A 190 5.53 6.56 20.41
N ASP A 191 5.75 6.68 21.72
CA ASP A 191 4.76 6.33 22.73
C ASP A 191 3.73 7.45 22.94
N ILE A 192 2.83 7.26 23.92
CA ILE A 192 1.80 8.24 24.29
C ILE A 192 2.36 9.59 24.77
N ASN A 193 3.59 9.60 25.28
CA ASN A 193 4.28 10.80 25.78
C ASN A 193 5.18 11.42 24.72
N LEU A 194 5.09 10.98 23.45
CA LEU A 194 5.96 11.36 22.34
C LEU A 194 7.44 11.02 22.55
N SER A 195 7.74 10.07 23.45
CA SER A 195 9.08 9.51 23.61
C SER A 195 9.37 8.55 22.47
N THR A 196 10.57 8.65 21.89
CA THR A 196 10.98 7.78 20.78
C THR A 196 11.19 6.35 21.29
N LEU A 197 10.40 5.41 20.77
CA LEU A 197 10.51 3.98 21.05
C LEU A 197 11.60 3.34 20.20
N SER A 198 11.58 3.62 18.90
CA SER A 198 12.60 3.14 17.97
C SER A 198 12.61 3.96 16.68
N THR A 199 13.64 3.73 15.86
CA THR A 199 13.73 4.30 14.51
C THR A 199 14.19 3.21 13.55
N SER A 200 13.31 2.88 12.60
CA SER A 200 13.63 2.00 11.50
C SER A 200 14.13 2.82 10.31
N ARG A 201 15.17 2.34 9.63
CA ARG A 201 15.71 2.96 8.41
C ARG A 201 15.83 1.92 7.32
N SER A 202 15.42 2.28 6.11
CA SER A 202 15.70 1.43 4.94
C SER A 202 17.19 1.46 4.63
N PRO A 203 17.72 0.43 3.94
CA PRO A 203 18.94 0.60 3.15
C PRO A 203 18.78 1.78 2.19
N ILE A 204 19.90 2.44 1.85
CA ILE A 204 19.89 3.47 0.80
C ILE A 204 19.56 2.78 -0.52
N ILE A 205 18.48 3.23 -1.15
CA ILE A 205 18.06 2.76 -2.46
C ILE A 205 18.90 3.51 -3.49
N ASN A 206 19.77 2.80 -4.20
CA ASN A 206 20.52 3.34 -5.32
C ASN A 206 19.81 2.92 -6.61
N TYR A 207 19.49 3.87 -7.47
CA TYR A 207 18.81 3.59 -8.73
C TYR A 207 19.52 4.29 -9.89
N PRO A 208 19.93 3.55 -10.93
CA PRO A 208 20.66 4.12 -12.04
C PRO A 208 19.76 5.00 -12.91
N ALA A 209 20.39 5.84 -13.73
CA ALA A 209 19.75 6.57 -14.81
C ALA A 209 18.96 5.62 -15.72
N SER A 210 17.63 5.71 -15.69
CA SER A 210 16.77 4.78 -16.43
C SER A 210 15.48 5.39 -16.94
N GLY A 211 14.92 6.41 -16.28
CA GLY A 211 13.59 6.96 -16.60
C GLY A 211 12.40 6.03 -16.35
N LYS A 212 12.64 4.75 -16.04
CA LYS A 212 11.59 3.76 -15.85
C LYS A 212 11.05 3.81 -14.44
N TRP A 213 9.75 3.79 -14.30
CA TRP A 213 9.12 3.73 -13.00
C TRP A 213 9.28 2.33 -12.37
N ARG A 214 9.48 2.32 -11.06
CA ARG A 214 9.65 1.13 -10.22
C ARG A 214 8.77 1.24 -8.98
N LYS A 215 8.34 0.09 -8.47
CA LYS A 215 7.74 0.01 -7.14
C LYS A 215 8.80 -0.42 -6.14
N TRP A 216 8.88 0.28 -5.02
CA TRP A 216 9.62 -0.21 -3.85
C TRP A 216 8.64 -0.55 -2.74
N SER A 217 8.92 -1.61 -1.98
CA SER A 217 8.12 -1.99 -0.81
C SER A 217 9.03 -2.37 0.35
N TRP A 218 8.56 -2.11 1.57
CA TRP A 218 9.24 -2.42 2.82
C TRP A 218 8.24 -2.73 3.92
N VAL A 219 8.49 -3.80 4.67
CA VAL A 219 7.68 -4.20 5.82
C VAL A 219 8.48 -4.02 7.09
N GLU A 220 7.87 -3.39 8.09
CA GLU A 220 8.43 -3.21 9.42
C GLU A 220 7.42 -3.66 10.48
N ARG A 221 7.87 -4.18 11.61
CA ARG A 221 6.99 -4.45 12.74
C ARG A 221 7.03 -3.28 13.72
N ILE A 222 5.87 -2.79 14.14
CA ILE A 222 5.86 -1.68 15.10
C ILE A 222 6.28 -2.16 16.51
N PRO A 223 7.01 -1.34 17.29
CA PRO A 223 7.25 -1.61 18.70
C PRO A 223 5.95 -1.62 19.51
N ILE A 224 5.90 -2.46 20.55
CA ILE A 224 4.85 -2.37 21.56
C ILE A 224 4.82 -0.97 22.18
N GLY A 225 3.64 -0.44 22.50
CA GLY A 225 3.48 0.91 23.05
C GLY A 225 3.45 2.04 22.02
N THR A 226 3.59 1.74 20.72
CA THR A 226 3.47 2.75 19.65
C THR A 226 2.09 3.41 19.67
N ARG A 227 2.02 4.74 19.63
CA ARG A 227 0.79 5.54 19.57
C ARG A 227 0.79 6.60 18.46
N SER A 228 1.96 6.93 17.95
CA SER A 228 2.12 7.74 16.74
C SER A 228 3.43 7.36 16.05
N LEU A 229 3.58 7.78 14.80
CA LEU A 229 4.81 7.59 14.05
C LEU A 229 5.13 8.80 13.19
N SER A 230 6.40 8.93 12.79
CA SER A 230 6.87 9.92 11.83
C SER A 230 7.43 9.20 10.63
N PHE A 231 6.77 9.34 9.48
CA PHE A 231 7.24 8.82 8.20
C PHE A 231 8.14 9.86 7.55
N GLN A 232 9.34 9.46 7.13
CA GLN A 232 10.33 10.35 6.53
C GLN A 232 10.89 9.75 5.25
N TRP A 233 10.96 10.56 4.20
CA TRP A 233 11.72 10.23 3.00
C TRP A 233 12.69 11.34 2.64
N SER A 234 13.73 10.95 1.92
CA SER A 234 14.75 11.84 1.41
C SER A 234 15.28 11.29 0.10
N GLY A 235 15.73 12.17 -0.78
CA GLY A 235 16.35 11.77 -2.02
C GLY A 235 17.32 12.82 -2.51
N LYS A 236 18.27 12.38 -3.34
CA LYS A 236 19.16 13.28 -4.08
C LYS A 236 19.70 12.64 -5.36
N ASP A 237 20.20 13.47 -6.26
CA ASP A 237 21.04 13.00 -7.37
C ASP A 237 22.42 12.50 -6.89
N ARG A 238 23.20 11.95 -7.82
CA ARG A 238 24.59 11.54 -7.55
C ARG A 238 25.64 12.46 -8.18
N GLN A 239 25.26 13.32 -9.12
CA GLN A 239 26.21 14.15 -9.87
C GLN A 239 26.28 15.61 -9.39
N PHE A 240 25.47 15.98 -8.40
CA PHE A 240 25.40 17.32 -7.83
C PHE A 240 25.00 18.40 -8.84
N TRP A 241 24.06 18.09 -9.74
CA TRP A 241 23.60 19.03 -10.75
C TRP A 241 22.58 19.99 -10.16
N ALA A 242 22.89 21.29 -10.24
CA ALA A 242 21.98 22.33 -9.76
C ALA A 242 20.61 22.20 -10.45
N GLY A 243 19.53 22.14 -9.67
CA GLY A 243 18.17 21.88 -10.15
C GLY A 243 17.55 20.61 -9.56
N ASN A 244 16.52 20.10 -10.22
CA ASN A 244 15.70 18.98 -9.75
C ASN A 244 16.02 17.70 -10.55
N TYR A 245 17.25 17.22 -10.33
CA TYR A 245 17.80 16.03 -10.98
C TYR A 245 17.80 14.79 -10.08
N GLY A 246 17.29 14.93 -8.85
CA GLY A 246 17.16 13.84 -7.90
C GLY A 246 16.02 12.89 -8.25
N PRO A 247 15.72 11.94 -7.35
CA PRO A 247 14.67 10.95 -7.58
C PRO A 247 13.31 11.61 -7.69
N LYS A 248 12.45 11.00 -8.53
CA LYS A 248 11.02 11.31 -8.60
C LYS A 248 10.24 10.26 -7.83
N LEU A 249 9.31 10.66 -6.97
CA LEU A 249 8.52 9.77 -6.10
C LEU A 249 7.03 10.11 -6.16
N THR A 250 6.17 9.10 -6.07
CA THR A 250 4.71 9.26 -5.96
C THR A 250 4.07 8.01 -5.36
N HIS A 251 2.78 8.07 -5.09
CA HIS A 251 1.93 6.97 -4.63
C HIS A 251 2.44 6.26 -3.36
N PHE A 252 2.76 7.04 -2.32
CA PHE A 252 3.10 6.47 -1.02
C PHE A 252 1.91 5.74 -0.40
N ASP A 253 2.13 4.49 -0.02
CA ASP A 253 1.16 3.65 0.65
C ASP A 253 1.77 3.10 1.94
N LEU A 254 1.41 3.68 3.08
CA LEU A 254 1.82 3.22 4.40
C LEU A 254 0.60 2.70 5.14
N ARG A 255 0.47 1.39 5.36
CA ARG A 255 -0.69 0.81 6.02
C ARG A 255 -0.33 -0.41 6.84
N PHE A 256 -1.10 -0.69 7.89
CA PHE A 256 -0.97 -1.97 8.59
C PHE A 256 -1.44 -3.12 7.70
N ARG A 257 -0.79 -4.27 7.83
CA ARG A 257 -1.19 -5.53 7.24
C ARG A 257 -0.94 -6.70 8.19
N PRO A 258 -1.65 -7.82 7.99
CA PRO A 258 -1.31 -9.10 8.61
C PRO A 258 0.14 -9.46 8.33
N CYS A 259 0.83 -9.98 9.33
CA CYS A 259 2.25 -10.27 9.18
C CYS A 259 2.46 -11.67 8.58
N ASP A 260 2.65 -11.73 7.27
CA ASP A 260 3.05 -12.95 6.56
C ASP A 260 4.58 -13.13 6.69
N SER A 261 5.03 -13.37 7.92
CA SER A 261 6.31 -13.98 8.37
C SER A 261 7.65 -13.66 7.68
N VAL A 262 7.80 -12.69 6.78
CA VAL A 262 9.10 -12.26 6.26
C VAL A 262 9.15 -10.74 6.09
N ILE A 263 10.03 -10.09 6.85
CA ILE A 263 10.46 -8.70 6.60
C ILE A 263 11.15 -8.70 5.23
N ARG A 264 10.56 -8.00 4.26
CA ARG A 264 11.11 -7.88 2.90
C ARG A 264 11.22 -6.40 2.54
N SER A 265 12.36 -6.02 1.98
CA SER A 265 12.51 -4.79 1.20
C SER A 265 12.92 -5.16 -0.22
N GLY A 266 12.33 -4.55 -1.25
CA GLY A 266 12.67 -4.90 -2.62
C GLY A 266 12.14 -3.92 -3.66
N ILE A 267 12.85 -3.86 -4.79
CA ILE A 267 12.43 -3.17 -6.01
C ILE A 267 11.70 -4.18 -6.90
N GLN A 268 10.57 -3.76 -7.46
CA GLN A 268 9.74 -4.57 -8.35
C GLN A 268 9.48 -3.78 -9.65
N ASP A 269 9.40 -4.49 -10.78
CA ASP A 269 8.85 -3.94 -12.01
C ASP A 269 7.37 -3.64 -11.79
N ILE A 270 6.90 -2.50 -12.30
CA ILE A 270 5.48 -2.13 -12.16
C ILE A 270 4.58 -3.13 -12.88
N ASP A 271 5.05 -3.71 -13.99
CA ASP A 271 4.32 -4.70 -14.74
C ASP A 271 4.15 -6.03 -13.98
N THR A 272 5.06 -6.38 -13.05
CA THR A 272 4.87 -7.56 -12.19
C THR A 272 3.93 -7.31 -11.01
N VAL A 273 3.63 -6.05 -10.68
CA VAL A 273 2.65 -5.71 -9.63
C VAL A 273 1.20 -5.95 -10.12
N LEU A 274 1.00 -5.97 -11.44
CA LEU A 274 -0.30 -6.24 -12.08
C LEU A 274 -0.55 -7.73 -12.38
N VAL A 275 0.47 -8.56 -12.28
CA VAL A 275 0.36 -10.00 -12.59
C VAL A 275 0.18 -10.74 -11.27
N LEU A 276 -1.06 -11.17 -10.98
CA LEU A 276 -1.31 -12.14 -9.92
C LEU A 276 -0.40 -13.36 -10.14
N PRO A 277 0.12 -14.01 -9.06
CA PRO A 277 0.62 -15.36 -9.22
C PRO A 277 -0.48 -16.18 -9.89
N PRO A 278 -0.15 -17.04 -10.86
CA PRO A 278 -1.15 -17.85 -11.52
C PRO A 278 -1.96 -18.57 -10.45
N LEU A 279 -3.29 -18.51 -10.56
CA LEU A 279 -4.16 -19.44 -9.85
C LEU A 279 -3.56 -20.82 -10.10
N ASN A 280 -2.90 -21.40 -9.08
CA ASN A 280 -2.47 -22.78 -9.14
C ASN A 280 -3.77 -23.57 -9.29
N ASN A 281 -4.11 -23.85 -10.54
CA ASN A 281 -5.03 -24.90 -10.88
C ASN A 281 -4.40 -26.13 -10.24
N SER A 282 -4.97 -26.59 -9.14
CA SER A 282 -4.75 -27.91 -8.60
C SER A 282 -5.27 -28.92 -9.64
N LYS A 283 -4.55 -29.04 -10.75
CA LYS A 283 -4.54 -30.21 -11.61
C LYS A 283 -3.35 -31.02 -11.14
N ASN A 284 -3.62 -31.96 -10.26
CA ASN A 284 -3.03 -33.31 -10.23
C ASN A 284 -3.24 -33.94 -8.85
N LEU A 285 -4.49 -34.34 -8.59
CA LEU A 285 -4.77 -35.50 -7.75
C LEU A 285 -5.78 -36.36 -8.51
N ASN A 286 -5.25 -37.09 -9.48
CA ASN A 286 -5.81 -38.32 -10.01
C ASN A 286 -4.63 -39.28 -10.17
N LYS A 287 -4.33 -40.00 -9.09
CA LYS A 287 -3.81 -41.37 -9.04
C LYS A 287 -3.83 -41.84 -7.60
#